data_AF-A0A3M1V9B5-F1
#
_entry.id   AF-A0A3M1V9B5-F1
#
_cell.length_a   1.000
_cell.length_b   1.000
_cell.length_c   1.000
_cell.angle_alpha   90.00
_cell.angle_beta   90.00
_cell.angle_gamma   90.00
#
_symmetry.space_group_name_H-M   'P 1'
#
loop_
_entity.id
_entity.type
_entity.pdbx_description
1 polymer ?
#
loop_
_entity_poly.entity_id
_entity_poly.type
_entity_poly.pdbx_seq_one_letter_code
_entity_poly.pdbx_strand_id
1 'polypeptide(L)'
;MSTPLAAWWTRRGGADRVTRGSPQTECGFIRIADELFEALIRHPSTKRQYELGLAVIRKTYRFQKMEEDLSASHLAAMTGLDRANATRAVNELVKLGVLHKRAGRY
;
A
#
# COMPACT_ATOMS: atom_id res chain seq x y z
N MET A 1 40.22 36.69 -29.13
CA MET A 1 39.82 36.66 -27.71
C MET A 1 38.79 35.55 -27.55
N SER A 2 39.06 34.66 -26.60
CA SER A 2 38.54 33.29 -26.51
C SER A 2 37.14 33.19 -25.91
N THR A 3 36.39 32.21 -26.41
CA THR A 3 35.30 31.42 -25.79
C THR A 3 33.90 32.04 -25.59
N PRO A 4 32.87 31.42 -26.21
CA PRO A 4 31.47 31.47 -25.80
C PRO A 4 31.14 30.31 -24.82
N LEU A 5 29.86 30.21 -24.43
CA LEU A 5 29.19 29.07 -23.76
C LEU A 5 29.47 28.88 -22.26
N ALA A 6 28.46 29.20 -21.44
CA ALA A 6 27.73 28.21 -20.62
C ALA A 6 27.10 28.82 -19.34
N ALA A 7 26.17 29.78 -19.45
CA ALA A 7 25.31 30.14 -18.32
C ALA A 7 24.17 29.11 -18.14
N TRP A 8 24.52 27.83 -17.97
CA TRP A 8 23.60 26.69 -17.80
C TRP A 8 23.39 26.30 -16.33
N TRP A 9 23.82 27.14 -15.38
CA TRP A 9 23.64 26.89 -13.95
C TRP A 9 22.29 27.34 -13.40
N THR A 10 21.44 28.00 -14.19
CA THR A 10 20.03 28.23 -13.84
C THR A 10 19.17 26.99 -14.11
N ARG A 11 19.70 25.80 -13.80
CA ARG A 11 18.90 24.58 -13.67
C ARG A 11 18.06 24.75 -12.41
N ARG A 12 16.90 25.36 -12.63
CA ARG A 12 15.60 25.07 -12.02
C ARG A 12 15.71 24.01 -10.92
N GLY A 13 15.25 24.36 -9.73
CA GLY A 13 15.03 23.42 -8.64
C GLY A 13 14.46 22.10 -9.16
N GLY A 14 15.25 21.05 -9.03
CA GLY A 14 14.85 19.68 -9.26
C GLY A 14 14.01 19.20 -8.08
N ALA A 15 12.92 19.89 -7.77
CA ALA A 15 11.81 19.24 -7.12
C ALA A 15 11.07 18.52 -8.25
N ASP A 16 11.39 17.25 -8.44
CA ASP A 16 10.62 16.34 -9.27
C ASP A 16 9.13 16.57 -8.97
N ARG A 17 8.42 17.15 -9.93
CA ARG A 17 6.97 17.06 -9.98
C ARG A 17 6.67 15.62 -10.34
N VAL A 18 6.64 14.73 -9.35
CA VAL A 18 6.21 13.35 -9.52
C VAL A 18 4.88 13.42 -10.24
N THR A 19 4.90 13.12 -11.53
CA THR A 19 3.72 13.20 -12.37
C THR A 19 2.80 12.09 -11.88
N ARG A 20 1.60 12.43 -11.37
CA ARG A 20 0.58 11.42 -11.07
C ARG A 20 0.32 10.65 -12.36
N GLY A 21 0.89 9.45 -12.48
CA GLY A 21 0.85 8.66 -13.72
C GLY A 21 2.17 7.97 -14.10
N SER A 22 3.30 8.30 -13.47
CA SER A 22 4.56 7.53 -13.62
C SER A 22 4.91 6.83 -12.30
N PRO A 23 4.69 5.51 -12.18
CA PRO A 23 5.01 4.80 -10.94
C PRO A 23 6.52 4.70 -10.75
N GLN A 24 7.08 5.52 -9.86
CA GLN A 24 8.48 5.47 -9.44
C GLN A 24 8.61 4.88 -8.05
N THR A 25 9.70 4.15 -7.79
CA THR A 25 10.01 3.55 -6.48
C THR A 25 10.48 4.58 -5.46
N GLU A 26 10.80 5.80 -5.88
CA GLU A 26 11.24 6.93 -5.04
C GLU A 26 10.17 7.34 -4.02
N CYS A 27 8.89 7.16 -4.35
CA CYS A 27 7.76 7.37 -3.43
C CYS A 27 7.49 6.16 -2.50
N GLY A 28 8.42 5.21 -2.49
CA GLY A 28 8.41 4.02 -1.65
C GLY A 28 7.75 2.82 -2.32
N PHE A 29 8.22 1.65 -1.93
CA PHE A 29 7.75 0.35 -2.43
C PHE A 29 7.41 -0.56 -1.25
N ILE A 30 6.81 -1.71 -1.54
CA ILE A 30 6.56 -2.76 -0.55
C ILE A 30 7.48 -3.92 -0.91
N ARG A 31 8.30 -4.36 0.04
CA ARG A 31 9.00 -5.63 -0.06
C ARG A 31 8.07 -6.70 0.50
N ILE A 32 7.66 -7.64 -0.34
CA ILE A 32 6.81 -8.77 0.05
C ILE A 32 7.59 -10.06 -0.22
N ALA A 33 7.36 -11.09 0.60
CA ALA A 33 7.89 -12.42 0.34
C ALA A 33 7.13 -13.07 -0.82
N ASP A 34 7.83 -13.71 -1.73
CA ASP A 34 7.22 -14.35 -2.92
C ASP A 34 6.19 -15.40 -2.50
N GLU A 35 6.47 -16.20 -1.48
CA GLU A 35 5.54 -17.20 -0.94
C GLU A 35 4.19 -16.60 -0.52
N LEU A 36 4.21 -15.43 0.13
CA LEU A 36 2.99 -14.74 0.53
C LEU A 36 2.25 -14.18 -0.69
N PHE A 37 2.99 -13.61 -1.64
CA PHE A 37 2.39 -13.04 -2.85
C PHE A 37 1.75 -14.14 -3.72
N GLU A 38 2.41 -15.28 -3.88
CA GLU A 38 1.85 -16.45 -4.57
C GLU A 38 0.64 -17.04 -3.83
N ALA A 39 0.66 -17.08 -2.50
CA ALA A 39 -0.49 -17.52 -1.72
C ALA A 39 -1.70 -16.60 -1.96
N LEU A 40 -1.47 -15.30 -2.05
CA LEU A 40 -2.51 -14.31 -2.35
C LEU A 40 -3.09 -14.51 -3.77
N ILE A 41 -2.24 -14.81 -4.76
CA ILE A 41 -2.66 -15.07 -6.15
C ILE A 41 -3.51 -16.36 -6.24
N ARG A 42 -3.10 -17.43 -5.54
CA ARG A 42 -3.78 -18.73 -5.59
C ARG A 42 -5.09 -18.76 -4.81
N HIS A 43 -5.24 -17.89 -3.81
CA HIS A 43 -6.42 -17.90 -2.95
C HIS A 43 -7.67 -17.35 -3.66
N PRO A 44 -8.78 -18.11 -3.72
CA PRO A 44 -10.03 -17.65 -4.32
C PRO A 44 -10.69 -16.58 -3.43
N SER A 45 -10.34 -15.33 -3.69
CA SER A 45 -10.84 -14.17 -2.95
C SER A 45 -11.79 -13.33 -3.79
N THR A 46 -12.79 -12.73 -3.14
CA THR A 46 -13.60 -11.70 -3.78
C THR A 46 -12.78 -10.41 -3.96
N LYS A 47 -13.17 -9.54 -4.89
CA LYS A 47 -12.50 -8.24 -5.11
C LYS A 47 -12.28 -7.46 -3.81
N ARG A 48 -13.29 -7.40 -2.94
CA ARG A 48 -13.25 -6.65 -1.67
C ARG A 48 -12.26 -7.27 -0.68
N GLN A 49 -12.17 -8.60 -0.66
CA GLN A 49 -11.21 -9.33 0.17
C GLN A 49 -9.77 -9.07 -0.30
N TYR A 50 -9.56 -9.04 -1.62
CA TYR A 50 -8.27 -8.73 -2.21
C TYR A 50 -7.81 -7.28 -1.91
N GLU A 51 -8.70 -6.31 -2.07
CA GLU A 51 -8.45 -4.89 -1.71
C GLU A 51 -8.06 -4.74 -0.24
N LEU A 52 -8.76 -5.44 0.66
CA LEU A 52 -8.43 -5.45 2.08
C LEU A 52 -7.10 -6.14 2.40
N GLY A 53 -6.84 -7.31 1.80
CA GLY A 53 -5.57 -8.01 1.98
C GLY A 53 -4.39 -7.14 1.57
N LEU A 54 -4.48 -6.46 0.43
CA LEU A 54 -3.47 -5.50 -0.03
C LEU A 54 -3.35 -4.28 0.88
N ALA A 55 -4.46 -3.77 1.42
CA ALA A 55 -4.44 -2.66 2.38
C ALA A 55 -3.70 -3.04 3.67
N VAL A 56 -3.91 -4.27 4.16
CA VAL A 56 -3.18 -4.81 5.33
C VAL A 56 -1.70 -4.95 5.02
N ILE A 57 -1.33 -5.58 3.89
CA ILE A 57 0.07 -5.71 3.43
C ILE A 57 0.75 -4.33 3.33
N ARG A 58 0.04 -3.34 2.79
CA ARG A 58 0.53 -1.95 2.70
C ARG A 58 0.83 -1.34 4.07
N LYS A 59 0.14 -1.74 5.12
CA LYS A 59 0.31 -1.21 6.49
C LYS A 59 1.28 -2.02 7.34
N THR A 60 1.48 -3.29 7.05
CA THR A 60 2.42 -4.16 7.77
C THR A 60 3.79 -4.19 7.07
N TYR A 61 3.86 -4.80 5.89
CA TYR A 61 5.12 -5.06 5.16
C TYR A 61 5.87 -3.78 4.78
N ARG A 62 5.15 -2.72 4.40
CA ARG A 62 5.79 -1.44 4.06
C ARG A 62 6.55 -0.82 5.24
N PHE A 63 6.07 -1.05 6.46
CA PHE A 63 6.66 -0.51 7.69
C PHE A 63 7.45 -1.58 8.46
N GLN A 64 7.64 -2.77 7.87
CA GLN A 64 8.32 -3.91 8.49
C GLN A 64 7.74 -4.30 9.86
N LYS A 65 6.42 -4.15 10.02
CA LYS A 65 5.69 -4.53 11.23
C LYS A 65 5.04 -5.90 11.07
N MET A 66 5.04 -6.69 12.15
CA MET A 66 4.36 -8.00 12.18
C MET A 66 2.83 -7.86 12.28
N GLU A 67 2.36 -6.91 13.08
CA GLU A 67 0.95 -6.62 13.31
C GLU A 67 0.75 -5.09 13.30
N GLU A 68 -0.45 -4.62 12.98
CA GLU A 68 -0.81 -3.19 13.02
C GLU A 68 -2.24 -3.01 13.52
N ASP A 69 -2.47 -2.01 14.37
CA ASP A 69 -3.81 -1.62 14.81
C ASP A 69 -4.51 -0.82 13.71
N LEU A 70 -5.50 -1.45 13.08
CA LEU A 70 -6.26 -0.87 11.96
C LEU A 70 -7.76 -0.89 12.26
N SER A 71 -8.37 0.30 12.26
CA SER A 71 -9.82 0.42 12.35
C SER A 71 -10.49 0.08 11.01
N ALA A 72 -11.71 -0.46 11.06
CA ALA A 72 -12.50 -0.71 9.85
C ALA A 72 -12.74 0.57 9.03
N SER A 73 -12.82 1.73 9.69
CA SER A 73 -12.90 3.06 9.05
C SER A 73 -11.62 3.43 8.29
N HIS A 74 -10.44 3.14 8.83
CA HIS A 74 -9.19 3.36 8.12
C HIS A 74 -9.04 2.46 6.90
N LEU A 75 -9.42 1.18 7.04
CA LEU A 75 -9.43 0.24 5.94
C LEU A 75 -10.40 0.67 4.84
N ALA A 76 -11.62 1.04 5.21
CA ALA A 76 -12.63 1.59 4.30
C ALA A 76 -12.12 2.81 3.51
N ALA A 77 -11.49 3.77 4.21
CA ALA A 77 -10.92 4.95 3.58
C ALA A 77 -9.76 4.63 2.62
N MET A 78 -8.92 3.64 2.95
CA MET A 78 -7.82 3.20 2.08
C MET A 78 -8.30 2.46 0.82
N THR A 79 -9.31 1.60 0.95
CA THR A 79 -9.80 0.77 -0.15
C THR A 79 -10.94 1.42 -0.94
N GLY A 80 -11.48 2.55 -0.46
CA GLY A 80 -12.68 3.17 -1.05
C GLY A 80 -13.96 2.38 -0.83
N LEU A 81 -13.98 1.46 0.14
CA LEU A 81 -15.16 0.68 0.50
C LEU A 81 -16.01 1.43 1.53
N ASP A 82 -17.31 1.15 1.55
CA ASP A 82 -18.13 1.53 2.71
C ASP A 82 -17.70 0.76 3.96
N ARG A 83 -17.85 1.37 5.14
CA ARG A 83 -17.45 0.80 6.43
C ARG A 83 -18.10 -0.57 6.70
N ALA A 84 -19.37 -0.76 6.35
CA ALA A 84 -20.06 -2.03 6.55
C ALA A 84 -19.46 -3.13 5.67
N ASN A 85 -19.15 -2.80 4.42
CA ASN A 85 -18.49 -3.72 3.48
C ASN A 85 -17.08 -4.07 3.93
N ALA A 86 -16.30 -3.09 4.38
CA ALA A 86 -14.96 -3.33 4.92
C ALA A 86 -15.02 -4.25 6.15
N THR A 87 -15.94 -3.99 7.08
CA THR A 87 -16.14 -4.81 8.28
C THR A 87 -16.53 -6.24 7.93
N ARG A 88 -17.46 -6.42 6.99
CA ARG A 88 -17.89 -7.73 6.51
C ARG A 88 -16.73 -8.50 5.90
N ALA A 89 -15.99 -7.89 4.98
CA ALA A 89 -14.89 -8.55 4.30
C ALA A 89 -13.71 -8.86 5.24
N VAL A 90 -13.43 -8.03 6.25
CA VAL A 90 -12.48 -8.37 7.33
C VAL A 90 -12.94 -9.63 8.08
N ASN A 91 -14.21 -9.70 8.47
CA ASN A 91 -14.72 -10.88 9.17
C ASN A 91 -14.72 -12.14 8.29
N GLU A 92 -14.97 -12.02 6.98
CA GLU A 92 -14.85 -13.13 6.03
C GLU A 92 -13.40 -13.61 5.92
N LEU A 93 -12.43 -12.70 5.77
CA LEU A 93 -11.01 -13.03 5.72
C LEU A 93 -10.51 -13.71 7.01
N VAL A 94 -11.04 -13.29 8.17
CA VAL A 94 -10.74 -13.93 9.46
C VAL A 94 -11.32 -15.35 9.51
N LYS A 95 -12.55 -15.55 9.02
CA LYS A 95 -13.16 -16.89 8.92
C LYS A 95 -12.39 -17.81 7.97
N LEU A 96 -11.84 -17.26 6.89
CA LEU A 96 -11.01 -17.99 5.93
C LEU A 96 -9.58 -18.26 6.44
N GLY A 97 -9.20 -17.73 7.62
CA GLY A 97 -7.87 -17.88 8.18
C GLY A 97 -6.79 -17.05 7.47
N VAL A 98 -7.17 -16.11 6.60
CA VAL A 98 -6.24 -15.22 5.88
C VAL A 98 -5.76 -14.08 6.77
N LEU A 99 -6.63 -13.58 7.65
CA LEU A 99 -6.31 -12.54 8.62
C LEU A 99 -6.52 -13.03 10.05
N HIS A 100 -5.63 -12.61 10.93
CA HIS A 100 -5.81 -12.74 12.37
C HIS A 100 -6.13 -11.37 12.96
N LYS A 101 -7.16 -11.29 13.80
CA LYS A 101 -7.52 -10.07 14.53
C LYS A 101 -7.37 -10.29 16.03
N ARG A 102 -6.92 -9.27 16.75
CA ARG A 102 -6.91 -9.19 18.21
C ARG A 102 -7.64 -7.92 18.66
N ALA A 103 -7.93 -7.81 19.96
CA ALA A 103 -8.41 -6.55 20.52
C ALA A 103 -7.32 -5.47 20.33
N GLY A 104 -7.71 -4.33 19.78
CA GLY A 104 -6.79 -3.21 19.55
C GLY A 104 -6.24 -2.67 20.86
N ARG A 105 -4.97 -2.26 20.86
CA ARG A 105 -4.30 -1.74 22.06
C ARG A 105 -4.27 -0.21 22.11
N TYR A 106 -4.56 0.44 20.99
CA TYR A 106 -4.47 1.89 20.80
C TYR A 106 -5.63 2.43 19.96
#